data_AF-A0A645E5A8-F1
#
_entry.id   AF-A0A645E5A8-F1
#
_cell.length_a   1.000
_cell.length_b   1.000
_cell.length_c   1.000
_cell.angle_alpha   90.00
_cell.angle_beta   90.00
_cell.angle_gamma   90.00
#
_symmetry.space_group_name_H-M   'P 1'
#
loop_
_entity.id
_entity.type
_entity.pdbx_description
1 polymer ?
#
loop_
_entity_poly.entity_id
_entity_poly.type
_entity_poly.pdbx_seq_one_letter_code
_entity_poly.pdbx_strand_id
1 'polypeptide(L)' 'MRTALGRLLVLCAVVLLLLTQNVSADGNQVNITFICYDGSALAAAEKSNPYNASINVTYISGYSDFRVENRP' A
#
# COMPACT_ATOMS: atom_id res chain seq x y z
N MET A 1 -40.66 -16.29 -27.76
CA MET A 1 -40.01 -16.71 -26.49
C MET A 1 -38.49 -16.55 -26.48
N ARG A 2 -37.73 -16.90 -27.54
CA ARG A 2 -36.26 -16.79 -27.57
C ARG A 2 -35.69 -15.37 -27.38
N THR A 3 -36.37 -14.35 -27.90
CA THR A 3 -35.95 -12.93 -27.80
C THR A 3 -36.09 -12.33 -26.39
N ALA A 4 -37.13 -12.74 -25.65
CA ALA A 4 -37.34 -12.30 -24.27
C ALA A 4 -36.29 -12.89 -23.32
N LEU A 5 -35.92 -14.16 -23.55
CA LEU A 5 -34.88 -14.86 -22.80
C LEU A 5 -33.49 -14.26 -23.02
N GLY A 6 -33.16 -13.91 -24.28
CA GLY A 6 -31.91 -13.21 -24.60
C GLY A 6 -31.81 -11.83 -23.93
N ARG A 7 -32.91 -11.06 -23.92
CA ARG A 7 -32.95 -9.76 -23.23
C ARG A 7 -32.75 -9.88 -21.72
N LEU A 8 -33.36 -10.89 -21.09
CA LEU A 8 -33.20 -11.15 -19.67
C LEU A 8 -31.75 -11.51 -19.32
N LEU A 9 -31.09 -12.34 -20.15
CA LEU A 9 -29.69 -12.70 -19.95
C LEU A 9 -28.74 -11.51 -20.06
N VAL A 10 -28.98 -10.61 -21.02
CA VAL A 10 -28.20 -9.37 -21.16
C VAL A 10 -28.39 -8.47 -19.94
N LEU A 11 -29.62 -8.32 -19.45
CA LEU A 11 -29.91 -7.57 -18.24
C LEU A 11 -29.20 -8.16 -17.01
N CYS A 12 -29.26 -9.49 -16.84
CA CYS A 12 -28.52 -10.16 -15.77
C CYS A 12 -27.01 -9.95 -15.88
N ALA A 13 -26.43 -10.03 -17.09
CA ALA A 13 -25.01 -9.78 -17.30
C ALA A 13 -24.64 -8.34 -16.95
N VAL A 14 -25.43 -7.35 -17.37
CA VAL A 14 -25.18 -5.93 -17.05
C VAL A 14 -25.28 -5.67 -15.54
N VAL A 15 -26.29 -6.25 -14.87
CA VAL A 15 -26.44 -6.13 -13.41
C VAL A 15 -25.25 -6.76 -12.69
N LEU A 16 -24.79 -7.93 -13.12
CA LEU A 16 -23.61 -8.58 -12.57
C LEU A 16 -22.34 -7.74 -12.77
N LEU A 17 -22.15 -7.12 -13.94
CA LEU A 17 -21.03 -6.19 -14.20
C LEU A 17 -21.10 -4.91 -13.36
N LEU A 18 -22.30 -4.44 -13.02
CA LEU A 18 -22.45 -3.27 -12.14
C LEU A 18 -22.21 -3.62 -10.66
N LEU A 19 -22.39 -4.91 -10.30
CA LEU A 19 -22.17 -5.43 -8.96
C LEU A 19 -20.73 -5.91 -8.73
N THR A 20 -19.92 -6.08 -9.77
CA THR A 20 -18.49 -6.36 -9.59
C THR A 20 -17.85 -5.16 -8.93
N GLN A 21 -17.54 -5.29 -7.64
CA GLN A 21 -16.71 -4.31 -6.96
C GLN A 21 -15.39 -4.20 -7.71
N ASN A 22 -14.96 -2.98 -8.04
CA ASN A 22 -13.57 -2.74 -8.41
C ASN A 22 -12.75 -3.23 -7.22
N VAL A 23 -12.19 -4.44 -7.34
CA VAL A 23 -11.16 -4.92 -6.42
C VAL A 23 -9.96 -4.04 -6.72
N SER A 24 -9.95 -2.86 -6.10
CA SER A 24 -8.75 -2.06 -5.97
C SER A 24 -7.84 -2.90 -5.10
N ALA A 25 -6.93 -3.64 -5.75
CA ALA A 25 -5.72 -4.03 -5.06
C ALA A 25 -5.16 -2.74 -4.51
N ASP A 26 -5.18 -2.57 -3.19
CA ASP A 26 -4.57 -1.43 -2.52
C ASP A 26 -3.12 -1.37 -3.03
N GLY A 27 -2.85 -0.38 -3.88
CA GLY A 27 -2.04 -0.57 -5.09
C GLY A 27 -0.64 -1.09 -4.83
N ASN A 28 -0.42 -2.40 -4.94
CA ASN A 28 0.87 -3.10 -4.91
C ASN A 28 1.99 -2.33 -4.19
N GLN A 29 1.76 -1.98 -2.92
CA GLN A 29 2.71 -1.16 -2.17
C GLN A 29 3.85 -2.04 -1.67
N VAL A 30 5.07 -1.55 -1.80
CA VAL A 30 6.26 -2.23 -1.29
C VAL A 30 6.47 -1.81 0.17
N ASN A 31 6.51 -2.77 1.09
CA ASN A 31 6.80 -2.52 2.49
C ASN A 31 8.31 -2.53 2.74
N ILE A 32 8.86 -1.41 3.21
CA ILE A 32 10.29 -1.28 3.55
C ILE A 32 10.43 -0.87 5.01
N THR A 33 11.26 -1.60 5.75
CA THR A 33 11.62 -1.25 7.13
C THR A 33 13.05 -0.73 7.18
N PHE A 34 13.23 0.48 7.69
CA PHE A 34 14.53 1.11 7.87
C PHE A 34 14.93 1.11 9.34
N ILE A 35 16.12 0.58 9.63
CA ILE A 35 16.73 0.60 10.95
C ILE A 35 17.87 1.61 10.94
N CYS A 36 17.68 2.76 11.59
CA CYS A 36 18.68 3.82 11.64
C CYS A 36 18.67 4.58 12.96
N TYR A 37 19.71 5.39 13.21
CA TYR A 37 19.86 6.15 14.46
C TYR A 37 18.70 7.13 14.68
N ASP A 38 18.33 7.88 13.64
CA ASP A 38 17.14 8.73 13.56
C ASP A 38 16.44 8.58 12.19
N GLY A 39 15.23 9.13 12.04
CA GLY A 39 14.45 9.06 10.80
C GLY A 39 14.80 10.11 9.74
N SER A 40 15.84 10.93 9.94
CA SER A 40 16.11 12.10 9.09
C SER A 40 16.56 11.74 7.68
N ALA A 41 17.41 10.70 7.56
CA ALA A 41 17.88 10.19 6.27
C ALA A 41 16.73 9.58 5.44
N LEU A 42 15.76 8.97 6.12
CA LEU A 42 14.58 8.40 5.49
C LEU A 42 13.66 9.49 4.93
N ALA A 43 13.38 10.54 5.70
CA ALA A 43 12.57 11.66 5.26
C ALA A 43 13.17 12.37 4.02
N ALA A 44 14.49 12.49 3.95
CA ALA A 44 15.18 13.02 2.77
C ALA A 44 15.06 12.08 1.56
N ALA A 45 15.21 10.77 1.77
CA ALA A 45 15.09 9.76 0.73
C ALA A 45 13.66 9.71 0.15
N GLU A 46 12.63 9.71 0.99
CA GLU A 46 11.22 9.72 0.59
C GLU A 46 10.87 10.91 -0.30
N LYS A 47 11.37 12.10 0.03
CA LYS A 47 11.12 13.32 -0.75
C LYS A 47 11.78 13.28 -2.14
N SER A 48 12.90 12.58 -2.27
CA SER A 48 13.63 12.44 -3.53
C SER A 48 13.16 11.29 -4.41
N ASN A 49 12.40 10.34 -3.84
CA ASN A 49 12.03 9.10 -4.52
C ASN A 49 10.73 9.28 -5.32
N PRO A 50 10.76 9.19 -6.67
CA PRO A 50 9.56 9.31 -7.50
C PRO A 50 8.55 8.18 -7.28
N TYR A 51 8.95 7.07 -6.65
CA TYR A 51 8.09 5.93 -6.34
C TYR A 51 7.57 5.94 -4.90
N ASN A 52 7.78 7.02 -4.14
CA ASN A 52 7.41 7.08 -2.73
C ASN A 52 5.92 6.82 -2.48
N ALA A 53 5.04 7.18 -3.42
CA ALA A 53 3.60 6.93 -3.31
C ALA A 53 3.23 5.42 -3.34
N SER A 54 4.14 4.56 -3.80
CA SER A 54 3.97 3.11 -3.89
C SER A 54 4.75 2.35 -2.81
N ILE A 55 5.34 3.05 -1.84
CA ILE A 55 6.18 2.44 -0.80
C ILE A 55 5.60 2.78 0.57
N ASN A 56 5.36 1.77 1.38
CA ASN A 56 5.01 1.94 2.78
C ASN A 56 6.25 1.73 3.64
N VAL A 57 6.60 2.76 4.40
CA VAL A 57 7.87 2.85 5.11
C VAL A 57 7.64 2.79 6.61
N THR A 58 8.37 1.89 7.27
CA THR A 58 8.40 1.81 8.73
C THR A 58 9.81 2.11 9.23
N TYR A 59 9.93 3.02 10.20
CA TYR A 59 11.19 3.34 10.87
C TYR A 59 11.29 2.64 12.22
N ILE A 60 12.43 2.01 12.48
CA ILE A 60 12.79 1.46 13.79
C ILE A 60 14.12 2.09 14.21
N SER A 61 14.17 2.67 15.40
CA SER A 61 15.43 3.18 15.93
C SER A 61 16.38 2.03 16.25
N GLY A 62 17.56 2.02 15.62
CA GLY A 62 18.57 0.99 15.87
C GLY A 62 19.31 1.14 17.20
N TYR A 63 19.15 2.28 17.87
CA TYR A 63 19.92 2.64 19.08
C TYR A 63 19.04 3.18 20.22
N SER A 64 17.75 2.83 20.25
CA SER A 64 16.79 3.32 21.26
C SER A 64 17.24 3.09 22.71
N ASP A 65 18.10 2.08 22.96
CA ASP A 65 18.62 1.74 24.28
C ASP A 65 20.14 1.94 24.42
N PHE A 66 20.81 2.69 23.54
CA PHE A 66 22.20 3.09 23.77
C PHE A 66 22.24 4.20 24.83
N ARG A 67 21.92 3.85 26.07
CA ARG A 67 22.32 4.63 27.23
C ARG A 67 23.83 4.55 27.28
N VAL A 68 24.48 5.70 27.14
CA VAL A 68 25.90 5.84 27.48
C VAL A 68 26.02 5.42 28.95
N GLU A 69 26.40 4.18 29.19
CA GLU A 69 26.86 3.75 30.50
C GLU A 69 28.17 4.51 30.70
N ASN A 70 28.08 5.61 31.45
CA ASN A 70 29.22 6.40 31.88
C ASN A 70 30.18 5.45 32.62
N ARG A 71 31.13 4.89 31.88
CA ARG A 71 32.22 4.11 32.45
C ARG A 71 33.14 5.10 33.19
N PRO A 72 33.47 4.85 34.47
CA PRO A 72 34.26 5.75 35.30
C PRO A 72 35.67 6.01 34.75
#